data_AF-A0AAQ3RD06-F1
#
_entry.id   AF-A0AAQ3RD06-F1
#
_cell.length_a   1.000
_cell.length_b   1.000
_cell.length_c   1.000
_cell.angle_alpha   90.00
_cell.angle_beta   90.00
_cell.angle_gamma   90.00
#
_symmetry.space_group_name_H-M   'P 1'
#
loop_
_entity.id
_entity.type
_entity.pdbx_description
1 polymer ?
#
loop_
_entity_poly.entity_id
_entity_poly.type
_entity_poly.pdbx_seq_one_letter_code
_entity_poly.pdbx_strand_id
1 'polypeptide(L)'
;MPDGCYMVNCNGPDGQQRSGVAYYRNFIFGGGNDGTQPDAFIYTKFDGFTTWENQSQSVVFADGTKFSWNIDGSAAGTPVGTRVGGAGNGFKEWSVFRDSDKFMFTNGDNFNCSKIYIAA
;
A
#
# COMPACT_ATOMS: atom_id res chain seq x y z
N MET A 1 -8.28 16.75 -4.64
CA MET A 1 -7.40 15.82 -5.41
C MET A 1 -7.95 14.41 -5.22
N PRO A 2 -7.67 13.42 -6.08
CA PRO A 2 -8.18 12.06 -5.86
C PRO A 2 -7.53 11.46 -4.61
N ASP A 3 -8.24 10.58 -3.91
CA ASP A 3 -7.65 9.75 -2.84
C ASP A 3 -6.99 8.50 -3.42
N GLY A 4 -6.12 7.88 -2.63
CA GLY A 4 -5.41 6.66 -3.03
C GLY A 4 -4.74 5.96 -1.84
N CYS A 5 -4.25 4.76 -2.11
CA CYS A 5 -3.59 3.91 -1.11
C CYS A 5 -2.21 3.46 -1.60
N TYR A 6 -1.29 3.30 -0.66
CA TYR A 6 -0.05 2.55 -0.87
C TYR A 6 -0.14 1.19 -0.16
N MET A 7 0.23 0.13 -0.86
CA MET A 7 0.58 -1.14 -0.22
C MET A 7 2.07 -1.10 0.14
N VAL A 8 2.37 -1.30 1.42
CA VAL A 8 3.71 -1.09 1.96
C VAL A 8 4.26 -2.30 2.70
N ASN A 9 5.57 -2.50 2.58
CA ASN A 9 6.33 -3.39 3.44
C ASN A 9 7.13 -2.57 4.44
N CYS A 10 7.04 -2.93 5.71
CA CYS A 10 7.51 -2.17 6.84
C CYS A 10 8.55 -2.99 7.61
N ASN A 11 9.75 -2.42 7.78
CA ASN A 11 10.82 -3.00 8.59
C ASN A 11 10.94 -2.22 9.90
N GLY A 12 10.77 -2.91 11.02
CA GLY A 12 10.84 -2.36 12.36
C GLY A 12 12.19 -2.59 13.03
N PRO A 13 12.31 -2.14 14.29
CA PRO A 13 13.46 -2.47 15.13
C PRO A 13 13.65 -3.98 15.25
N ASP A 14 14.88 -4.41 15.49
CA ASP A 14 15.25 -5.82 15.75
C ASP A 14 14.86 -6.81 14.63
N GLY A 15 14.73 -6.31 13.39
CA GLY A 15 14.44 -7.14 12.22
C GLY A 15 12.96 -7.53 12.06
N GLN A 16 12.06 -6.88 12.80
CA GLN A 16 10.62 -7.12 12.65
C GLN A 16 10.14 -6.74 11.25
N GLN A 17 9.30 -7.58 10.66
CA GLN A 17 8.74 -7.37 9.33
C GLN A 17 7.22 -7.35 9.41
N ARG A 18 6.61 -6.35 8.78
CA ARG A 18 5.16 -6.17 8.67
C ARG A 18 4.78 -5.69 7.29
N SER A 19 3.51 -5.83 6.95
CA SER A 19 2.94 -5.21 5.76
C SER A 19 1.68 -4.45 6.13
N GLY A 20 1.37 -3.41 5.37
CA GLY A 20 0.20 -2.58 5.64
C GLY A 20 -0.30 -1.81 4.42
N VAL A 21 -1.43 -1.16 4.62
CA VAL A 21 -2.04 -0.24 3.66
C VAL A 21 -2.07 1.14 4.27
N ALA A 22 -1.51 2.11 3.54
CA ALA A 22 -1.43 3.51 3.91
C ALA A 22 -2.35 4.33 3.00
N TYR A 23 -3.42 4.89 3.55
CA TYR A 23 -4.40 5.71 2.83
C TYR A 23 -4.07 7.20 2.96
N TYR A 24 -4.21 7.92 1.85
CA TYR A 24 -4.03 9.37 1.77
C TYR A 24 -5.26 10.02 1.13
N ARG A 25 -5.81 10.99 1.84
CA ARG A 25 -6.72 11.99 1.26
C ARG A 25 -5.87 12.94 0.44
N ASN A 26 -6.35 13.29 -0.76
CA ASN A 26 -5.57 14.11 -1.71
C ASN A 26 -4.23 13.46 -2.10
N PHE A 27 -4.29 12.22 -2.55
CA PHE A 27 -3.17 11.45 -3.05
C PHE A 27 -2.44 12.15 -4.21
N ILE A 28 -1.11 12.10 -4.19
CA ILE A 28 -0.24 12.66 -5.23
C ILE A 28 0.51 11.52 -5.92
N PHE A 29 0.07 11.19 -7.13
CA PHE A 29 0.69 10.14 -7.94
C PHE A 29 2.16 10.46 -8.25
N GLY A 30 3.01 9.43 -8.24
CA GLY A 30 4.44 9.56 -8.55
C GLY A 30 5.34 9.87 -7.34
N GLY A 31 4.86 9.70 -6.11
CA GLY A 31 5.68 9.80 -4.89
C GLY A 31 5.62 11.15 -4.17
N GLY A 32 4.61 11.98 -4.45
CA GLY A 32 4.43 13.26 -3.74
C GLY A 32 4.06 13.12 -2.26
N ASN A 33 3.73 11.90 -1.80
CA ASN A 33 3.46 11.59 -0.41
C ASN A 33 4.69 11.04 0.36
N ASP A 34 5.86 10.95 -0.27
CA ASP A 34 7.09 10.51 0.40
C ASP A 34 7.45 11.45 1.56
N GLY A 35 7.76 10.88 2.73
CA GLY A 35 8.05 11.60 3.97
C GLY A 35 6.82 12.11 4.74
N THR A 36 5.61 11.94 4.20
CA THR A 36 4.36 12.35 4.87
C THR A 36 3.72 11.17 5.59
N GLN A 37 2.94 11.45 6.64
CA GLN A 37 2.15 10.41 7.32
C GLN A 37 0.83 10.18 6.59
N PRO A 38 0.34 8.93 6.51
CA PRO A 38 -0.97 8.65 5.96
C PRO A 38 -2.09 9.20 6.85
N ASP A 39 -3.24 9.53 6.24
CA ASP A 39 -4.46 9.86 6.97
C ASP A 39 -5.02 8.66 7.73
N ALA A 40 -4.83 7.45 7.19
CA ALA A 40 -5.17 6.21 7.86
C ALA A 40 -4.18 5.10 7.49
N PHE A 41 -3.85 4.25 8.46
CA PHE A 41 -2.94 3.12 8.26
C PHE A 41 -3.49 1.88 8.93
N ILE A 42 -3.32 0.73 8.30
CA ILE A 42 -3.64 -0.57 8.89
C ILE A 42 -2.64 -1.63 8.45
N TYR A 43 -2.20 -2.47 9.39
CA TYR A 43 -1.39 -3.63 9.06
C TYR A 43 -2.25 -4.73 8.43
N THR A 44 -1.74 -5.30 7.34
CA THR A 44 -2.28 -6.52 6.72
C THR A 44 -1.64 -7.77 7.33
N LYS A 45 -0.43 -7.65 7.87
CA LYS A 45 0.34 -8.75 8.45
C LYS A 45 1.34 -8.25 9.50
N PHE A 46 1.51 -9.02 10.57
CA PHE A 46 2.34 -8.67 11.72
C PHE A 46 3.63 -9.49 11.85
N ASP A 47 3.77 -10.58 11.09
CA ASP A 47 4.82 -11.60 11.19
C ASP A 47 5.46 -11.93 9.82
N GLY A 48 6.03 -10.90 9.19
CA GLY A 48 6.61 -10.99 7.86
C GLY A 48 5.84 -10.16 6.83
N PHE A 49 6.25 -10.26 5.57
CA PHE A 49 5.58 -9.54 4.49
C PHE A 49 4.36 -10.29 3.97
N THR A 50 3.35 -9.51 3.61
CA THR A 50 2.20 -9.94 2.82
C THR A 50 2.71 -10.34 1.44
N THR A 51 2.30 -11.51 0.95
CA THR A 51 2.36 -11.81 -0.47
C THR A 51 1.31 -10.93 -1.14
N TRP A 52 1.69 -9.98 -1.99
CA TRP A 52 0.74 -9.02 -2.53
C TRP A 52 0.04 -9.54 -3.79
N GLU A 53 0.78 -10.33 -4.55
CA GLU A 53 0.46 -10.80 -5.90
C GLU A 53 -0.31 -12.13 -5.91
N ASN A 54 -0.99 -12.39 -7.03
CA ASN A 54 -1.71 -13.61 -7.34
C ASN A 54 -2.87 -13.95 -6.37
N GLN A 55 -3.44 -12.93 -5.72
CA GLN A 55 -4.58 -13.10 -4.83
C GLN A 55 -5.41 -11.81 -4.71
N SER A 56 -6.68 -11.98 -4.38
CA SER A 56 -7.56 -10.89 -3.98
C SER A 56 -7.54 -10.77 -2.46
N GLN A 57 -7.32 -9.55 -1.95
CA GLN A 57 -7.17 -9.28 -0.52
C GLN A 57 -7.97 -8.03 -0.14
N SER A 58 -8.17 -7.83 1.16
CA SER A 58 -8.83 -6.62 1.67
C SER A 58 -8.46 -6.31 3.11
N VAL A 59 -8.60 -5.04 3.48
CA VAL A 59 -8.55 -4.54 4.86
C VAL A 59 -9.82 -3.74 5.17
N VAL A 60 -10.07 -3.53 6.46
CA VAL A 60 -11.12 -2.63 6.95
C VAL A 60 -10.43 -1.62 7.86
N PHE A 61 -10.47 -0.35 7.48
CA PHE A 61 -9.92 0.73 8.30
C PHE A 61 -10.77 0.94 9.56
N ALA A 62 -10.24 1.69 10.53
CA ALA A 62 -10.89 1.93 11.82
C ALA A 62 -12.26 2.61 11.71
N ASP A 63 -12.50 3.35 10.63
CA ASP A 63 -13.78 4.00 10.31
C ASP A 63 -14.83 3.05 9.69
N GLY A 64 -14.47 1.77 9.49
CA GLY A 64 -15.31 0.76 8.85
C GLY A 64 -15.19 0.72 7.32
N THR A 65 -14.39 1.60 6.70
CA THR A 65 -14.18 1.60 5.25
C THR A 65 -13.41 0.35 4.85
N LYS A 66 -14.02 -0.50 4.02
CA LYS A 66 -13.36 -1.67 3.43
C LYS A 66 -12.59 -1.26 2.18
N PHE A 67 -11.34 -1.66 2.07
CA PHE A 67 -10.53 -1.51 0.86
C PHE A 67 -10.04 -2.87 0.40
N SER A 68 -10.29 -3.21 -0.86
CA SER A 68 -9.91 -4.48 -1.49
C SER A 68 -9.08 -4.27 -2.74
N TRP A 69 -8.23 -5.24 -3.06
CA TRP A 69 -7.37 -5.22 -4.24
C TRP A 69 -7.10 -6.61 -4.79
N ASN A 70 -6.66 -6.65 -6.04
CA ASN A 70 -6.02 -7.80 -6.67
C ASN A 70 -4.76 -7.32 -7.42
N ILE A 71 -3.69 -8.11 -7.36
CA ILE A 71 -2.43 -7.81 -8.06
C ILE A 71 -2.01 -9.03 -8.87
N ASP A 72 -1.60 -8.81 -10.12
CA ASP A 72 -1.14 -9.83 -11.06
C ASP A 72 0.08 -10.57 -10.51
N GLY A 73 0.16 -11.88 -10.75
CA GLY A 73 1.18 -12.76 -10.16
C GLY A 73 2.64 -12.41 -10.48
N SER A 74 2.88 -11.69 -11.59
CA SER A 74 4.23 -11.28 -12.03
C SER A 74 4.53 -9.81 -11.76
N ALA A 75 3.68 -9.11 -11.00
CA ALA A 75 3.71 -7.66 -10.85
C ALA A 75 5.06 -7.13 -10.34
N ALA A 76 5.72 -7.82 -9.41
CA ALA A 76 7.03 -7.41 -8.88
C ALA A 76 8.12 -7.26 -9.96
N GLY A 77 8.06 -8.06 -11.02
CA GLY A 77 9.02 -8.03 -12.14
C GLY A 77 8.72 -7.00 -13.22
N THR A 78 7.63 -6.25 -13.10
CA THR A 78 7.23 -5.24 -14.09
C THR A 78 7.93 -3.89 -13.84
N PRO A 79 8.08 -3.04 -14.88
CA PRO A 79 8.59 -1.68 -14.69
C PRO A 79 7.72 -0.85 -13.73
N VAL A 80 8.35 0.03 -12.94
CA VAL A 80 7.65 1.01 -12.11
C VAL A 80 6.65 1.82 -12.95
N GLY A 81 5.45 2.04 -12.43
CA GLY A 81 4.34 2.73 -13.10
C GLY A 81 3.51 1.83 -14.02
N THR A 82 3.85 0.55 -14.15
CA THR A 82 3.02 -0.42 -14.90
C THR A 82 1.75 -0.72 -14.12
N ARG A 83 0.60 -0.71 -14.80
CA ARG A 83 -0.66 -1.18 -14.22
C ARG A 83 -0.62 -2.70 -14.08
N VAL A 84 -0.87 -3.19 -12.86
CA VAL A 84 -0.71 -4.60 -12.45
C VAL A 84 -1.91 -5.13 -11.67
N GLY A 85 -3.03 -4.42 -11.67
CA GLY A 85 -4.21 -4.85 -10.92
C GLY A 85 -5.30 -3.79 -10.78
N GLY A 86 -6.22 -4.08 -9.87
CA GLY A 86 -7.35 -3.21 -9.53
C GLY A 86 -7.57 -3.17 -8.03
N ALA A 87 -8.20 -2.09 -7.56
CA ALA A 87 -8.60 -1.92 -6.18
C ALA A 87 -9.93 -1.16 -6.07
N GLY A 88 -10.58 -1.27 -4.92
CA GLY A 88 -11.87 -0.63 -4.70
C GLY A 88 -12.36 -0.71 -3.26
N ASN A 89 -13.33 0.14 -2.93
CA ASN A 89 -13.99 0.16 -1.62
C ASN A 89 -15.53 0.01 -1.72
N GLY A 90 -16.04 -0.43 -2.88
CA GLY A 90 -17.47 -0.54 -3.16
C GLY A 90 -18.14 0.77 -3.60
N PHE A 91 -17.46 1.92 -3.44
CA PHE A 91 -17.94 3.23 -3.91
C PHE A 91 -17.06 3.80 -5.03
N LYS A 92 -15.76 3.52 -4.97
CA LYS A 92 -14.77 3.94 -5.95
C LYS A 92 -13.88 2.78 -6.33
N GLU A 93 -13.45 2.78 -7.58
CA GLU A 93 -12.46 1.88 -8.14
C GLU A 93 -11.19 2.64 -8.48
N TRP A 94 -10.06 1.94 -8.39
CA TRP A 94 -8.72 2.44 -8.69
C TRP A 94 -7.95 1.39 -9.51
N SER A 95 -6.96 1.86 -10.26
CA SER A 95 -5.98 0.94 -10.85
C SER A 95 -4.82 0.74 -9.88
N VAL A 96 -4.27 -0.47 -9.86
CA VAL A 96 -3.06 -0.75 -9.07
C VAL A 96 -1.84 -0.69 -9.97
N PHE A 97 -0.79 -0.01 -9.52
CA PHE A 97 0.45 0.20 -10.24
C PHE A 97 1.64 -0.29 -9.43
N ARG A 98 2.63 -0.85 -10.13
CA ARG A 98 3.94 -1.18 -9.55
C ARG A 98 4.66 0.09 -9.11
N ASP A 99 5.11 0.15 -7.86
CA ASP A 99 5.97 1.24 -7.38
C ASP A 99 7.44 0.79 -7.32
N SER A 100 8.27 1.50 -6.57
CA SER A 100 9.74 1.52 -6.66
C SER A 100 10.43 0.82 -5.50
N ASP A 101 9.69 0.26 -4.54
CA ASP A 101 10.18 -0.33 -3.28
C ASP A 101 10.98 0.64 -2.41
N LYS A 102 10.91 1.93 -2.71
CA LYS A 102 11.63 2.96 -1.97
C LYS A 102 10.94 3.27 -0.64
N PHE A 103 11.76 3.71 0.30
CA PHE A 103 11.27 4.24 1.57
C PHE A 103 10.21 5.31 1.30
N MET A 104 9.14 5.26 2.08
CA MET A 104 8.04 6.20 2.03
C MET A 104 7.94 6.99 3.33
N PHE A 105 7.77 6.32 4.47
CA PHE A 105 7.63 6.98 5.77
C PHE A 105 8.01 6.04 6.92
N THR A 106 8.25 6.61 8.10
CA THR A 106 8.34 5.86 9.36
C THR A 106 7.00 6.01 10.08
N ASN A 107 6.32 4.93 10.41
CA ASN A 107 5.02 5.00 11.08
C ASN A 107 5.15 5.26 12.60
N GLY A 108 4.02 5.42 13.29
CA GLY A 108 3.99 5.67 14.74
C GLY A 108 4.58 4.55 15.61
N ASP A 109 4.78 3.35 15.06
CA ASP A 109 5.39 2.20 15.73
C ASP A 109 6.92 2.09 15.47
N ASN A 110 7.53 3.11 14.86
CA ASN A 110 8.94 3.12 14.42
C ASN A 110 9.28 2.10 13.32
N PHE A 111 8.32 1.73 12.47
CA PHE A 111 8.61 0.92 11.29
C PHE A 111 8.87 1.79 10.06
N ASN A 112 9.94 1.50 9.35
CA ASN A 112 10.27 2.10 8.06
C ASN A 112 9.51 1.38 6.95
N CYS A 113 8.53 2.06 6.37
CA CYS A 113 7.64 1.51 5.36
C CYS A 113 8.08 1.94 3.95
N SER A 114 8.24 0.96 3.07
CA SER A 114 8.53 1.13 1.65
C SER A 114 7.30 0.83 0.80
N LYS A 115 7.11 1.61 -0.26
CA LYS A 115 5.99 1.48 -1.19
C LYS A 115 6.23 0.40 -2.24
N ILE A 116 5.35 -0.59 -2.27
CA ILE A 116 5.44 -1.72 -3.20
C ILE A 116 4.50 -1.50 -4.39
N TYR A 117 3.27 -1.09 -4.09
CA TYR A 117 2.22 -0.79 -5.07
C TYR A 117 1.42 0.46 -4.68
N ILE A 118 0.85 1.10 -5.70
CA ILE A 118 -0.05 2.24 -5.58
C ILE A 118 -1.43 1.84 -6.10
N ALA A 119 -2.49 2.18 -5.38
CA ALA A 119 -3.85 2.22 -5.90
C ALA A 119 -4.31 3.68 -6.06
N ALA A 120 -4.48 4.12 -7.31
CA ALA A 120 -4.83 5.49 -7.67
C ALA A 120 -5.64 5.59 -8.98
#